data_AF-A0A0B7MRC3-F1
#
_entry.id   AF-A0A0B7MRC3-F1
#
_cell.length_a   1.000
_cell.length_b   1.000
_cell.length_c   1.000
_cell.angle_alpha   90.00
_cell.angle_beta   90.00
_cell.angle_gamma   90.00
#
_symmetry.space_group_name_H-M   'P 1'
#
loop_
_entity.id
_entity.type
_entity.pdbx_description
1 polymer ?
#
loop_
_entity_poly.entity_id
_entity_poly.type
_entity_poly.pdbx_seq_one_letter_code
_entity_poly.pdbx_strand_id
1 'polypeptide(L)'
;MNVQFLYEDGQGHVVDENGVEPMDLVVDEELFAIETISCRTQFLLNKPPERPSNPVIHPVTNVRNNEDVDMELCNKRSYTLYSDEDKTRFFHLFFSKCLNASAAGRQLGIHIRAAQRWVKCYYEDPESIFEKKKKPGRRRILGEEHKQFLLNYIDENPSAVVAEVAEILTQNFVDLNVSRSTIYSFMTTECNLSIKQAQFQPVERNSEERFKQRYDWVQKWQQTDMDFTTNCVFLDES
;
A
#
# COMPACT_ATOMS: atom_id res chain seq x y z
N MET A 1 -21.88 4.70 -35.99
CA MET A 1 -22.21 3.27 -35.90
C MET A 1 -23.70 3.17 -35.73
N ASN A 2 -24.38 2.48 -36.64
CA ASN A 2 -25.80 2.23 -36.57
C ASN A 2 -25.96 0.85 -35.93
N VAL A 3 -26.45 0.78 -34.70
CA VAL A 3 -26.62 -0.49 -33.99
C VAL A 3 -28.01 -1.00 -34.35
N GLN A 4 -28.08 -2.15 -35.01
CA GLN A 4 -29.34 -2.78 -35.42
C GLN A 4 -29.59 -3.97 -34.50
N PHE A 5 -30.75 -4.00 -33.87
CA PHE A 5 -31.14 -5.08 -32.95
C PHE A 5 -32.06 -6.06 -33.68
N LEU A 6 -31.73 -7.34 -33.56
CA LEU A 6 -32.53 -8.45 -34.09
C LEU A 6 -33.16 -9.21 -32.92
N TYR A 7 -34.41 -9.61 -33.07
CA TYR A 7 -35.14 -10.41 -32.08
C TYR A 7 -35.97 -11.50 -32.77
N GLU A 8 -36.30 -12.56 -32.04
CA GLU A 8 -37.13 -13.66 -32.54
C GLU A 8 -38.61 -13.31 -32.37
N ASP A 9 -39.42 -13.45 -33.42
CA ASP A 9 -40.83 -13.03 -33.47
C ASP A 9 -41.82 -14.03 -32.82
N GLY A 10 -41.30 -15.12 -32.25
CA GLY A 10 -42.10 -16.19 -31.65
C GLY A 10 -42.71 -17.18 -32.66
N GLN A 11 -42.47 -16.99 -33.97
CA GLN A 11 -42.78 -17.96 -35.02
C GLN A 11 -41.51 -18.67 -35.54
N GLY A 12 -40.36 -18.39 -34.92
CA GLY A 12 -39.06 -18.94 -35.28
C GLY A 12 -38.29 -18.11 -36.32
N HIS A 13 -38.79 -16.92 -36.68
CA HIS A 13 -38.09 -16.01 -37.59
C HIS A 13 -37.38 -14.93 -36.79
N VAL A 14 -36.14 -14.61 -37.19
CA VAL A 14 -35.36 -13.52 -36.61
C VAL A 14 -35.61 -12.28 -37.46
N VAL A 15 -36.01 -11.17 -36.83
CA VAL A 15 -36.38 -9.92 -37.52
C VAL A 15 -35.76 -8.70 -36.84
N ASP A 16 -35.62 -7.61 -37.59
CA ASP A 16 -35.15 -6.33 -37.05
C ASP A 16 -36.25 -5.51 -36.36
N GLU A 17 -35.89 -4.32 -35.85
CA GLU A 17 -36.81 -3.36 -35.21
C GLU A 17 -38.02 -2.96 -36.09
N ASN A 18 -37.95 -3.19 -37.41
CA ASN A 18 -39.01 -2.92 -38.37
C ASN A 18 -39.73 -4.19 -38.85
N GLY A 19 -39.39 -5.37 -38.32
CA GLY A 19 -39.99 -6.66 -38.68
C GLY A 19 -39.46 -7.25 -39.99
N VAL A 20 -38.27 -6.82 -40.43
CA VAL A 20 -37.63 -7.33 -41.66
C VAL A 20 -36.66 -8.45 -41.31
N GLU A 21 -36.76 -9.59 -42.00
CA GLU A 21 -35.80 -10.68 -41.86
C GLU A 21 -34.40 -10.25 -42.34
N PRO A 22 -33.33 -10.54 -41.57
CA PRO A 22 -31.98 -10.19 -41.95
C PRO A 22 -31.53 -11.05 -43.14
N MET A 23 -30.80 -10.44 -44.07
CA MET A 23 -30.16 -11.16 -45.18
C MET A 23 -29.08 -12.09 -44.61
N ASP A 24 -29.04 -13.35 -45.07
CA ASP A 24 -27.97 -14.31 -44.74
C ASP A 24 -26.59 -13.71 -45.04
N LEU A 25 -25.84 -13.38 -43.98
CA LEU A 25 -24.49 -12.85 -44.11
C LEU A 25 -23.51 -14.03 -44.25
N VAL A 26 -23.07 -14.29 -45.48
CA VAL A 26 -21.92 -15.17 -45.73
C VAL A 26 -20.66 -14.42 -45.29
N VAL A 27 -20.19 -14.70 -44.08
CA VAL A 27 -18.96 -14.14 -43.53
C VAL A 27 -17.78 -14.93 -44.05
N ASP A 28 -16.91 -14.29 -44.83
CA ASP A 28 -15.61 -14.83 -45.22
C ASP A 28 -14.70 -14.86 -43.97
N GLU A 29 -14.44 -16.06 -43.42
CA GLU A 29 -13.65 -16.29 -42.20
C GLU A 29 -12.22 -15.71 -42.28
N GLU A 30 -11.72 -15.37 -43.48
CA GLU A 30 -10.34 -14.94 -43.70
C GLU A 30 -10.06 -13.46 -43.41
N LEU A 31 -11.09 -12.61 -43.26
CA LEU A 31 -10.92 -11.15 -43.12
C LEU A 31 -10.97 -10.63 -41.67
N PHE A 32 -11.42 -11.43 -40.70
CA PHE A 32 -11.57 -11.00 -39.31
C PHE A 32 -10.77 -11.91 -38.37
N ALA A 33 -9.48 -11.62 -38.22
CA ALA A 33 -8.66 -12.26 -37.21
C ALA A 33 -9.13 -11.84 -35.81
N ILE A 34 -9.79 -12.75 -35.09
CA ILE A 34 -10.19 -12.53 -33.70
C ILE A 34 -8.93 -12.51 -32.83
N GLU A 35 -8.59 -11.36 -32.24
CA GLU A 35 -7.45 -11.22 -31.33
C GLU A 35 -7.92 -11.08 -29.88
N THR A 36 -7.21 -11.72 -28.94
CA THR A 36 -7.57 -11.72 -27.52
C THR A 36 -7.14 -10.40 -26.86
N ILE A 37 -8.10 -9.53 -26.53
CA ILE A 37 -7.83 -8.19 -25.93
C ILE A 37 -7.15 -8.28 -24.56
N SER A 38 -7.49 -9.29 -23.74
CA SER A 38 -6.98 -9.41 -22.37
C SER A 38 -7.03 -10.85 -21.88
N CYS A 39 -5.98 -11.26 -21.16
CA CYS A 39 -5.92 -12.57 -20.51
C CYS A 39 -6.06 -12.45 -18.99
N ARG A 40 -6.46 -13.56 -18.34
CA ARG A 40 -6.65 -13.63 -16.89
C ARG A 40 -5.45 -13.11 -16.09
N THR A 41 -4.23 -13.31 -16.61
CA THR A 41 -2.99 -12.82 -16.01
C THR A 41 -2.86 -11.29 -16.07
N GLN A 42 -3.21 -10.64 -17.19
CA GLN A 42 -3.26 -9.18 -17.30
C GLN A 42 -4.29 -8.56 -16.35
N PHE A 43 -5.47 -9.18 -16.21
CA PHE A 43 -6.47 -8.75 -15.24
C PHE A 43 -5.96 -8.83 -13.80
N LEU A 44 -5.24 -9.90 -13.43
CA LEU A 44 -4.68 -10.05 -12.08
C LEU A 44 -3.55 -9.04 -11.78
N LEU A 45 -2.73 -8.68 -12.78
CA LEU A 45 -1.70 -7.65 -12.63
C LEU A 45 -2.30 -6.26 -12.41
N ASN A 46 -3.42 -5.96 -13.06
CA ASN A 46 -4.11 -4.67 -12.96
C ASN A 46 -5.10 -4.60 -11.79
N LYS A 47 -5.31 -5.72 -11.08
CA LYS A 47 -6.21 -5.77 -9.92
C LYS A 47 -5.57 -4.96 -8.78
N PRO A 48 -6.22 -3.90 -8.26
CA PRO A 48 -5.72 -3.19 -7.10
C PRO A 48 -5.65 -4.14 -5.89
N PRO A 49 -4.64 -4.00 -5.02
CA PRO A 49 -4.49 -4.87 -3.87
C PRO A 49 -5.72 -4.77 -2.96
N GLU A 50 -6.40 -5.90 -2.77
CA GLU A 50 -7.47 -6.00 -1.78
C GLU A 50 -6.89 -5.80 -0.39
N ARG A 51 -7.48 -4.89 0.39
CA ARG A 51 -7.08 -4.69 1.79
C ARG A 51 -7.30 -6.02 2.53
N PRO A 52 -6.29 -6.59 3.20
CA PRO A 52 -6.53 -7.73 4.06
C PRO A 52 -7.44 -7.29 5.21
N SER A 53 -8.64 -7.87 5.29
CA SER A 53 -9.42 -7.87 6.51
C SER A 53 -8.73 -8.80 7.51
N ASN A 54 -8.11 -8.18 8.52
CA ASN A 54 -7.49 -8.73 9.74
C ASN A 54 -5.96 -8.87 9.72
N PRO A 55 -5.25 -8.35 10.75
CA PRO A 55 -3.83 -8.56 10.91
C PRO A 55 -3.60 -9.94 11.55
N VAL A 56 -3.18 -10.92 10.74
CA VAL A 56 -2.62 -12.16 11.29
C VAL A 56 -1.19 -11.87 11.73
N ILE A 57 -0.97 -11.85 13.04
CA ILE A 57 0.35 -11.81 13.65
C ILE A 57 1.01 -13.17 13.38
N HIS A 58 2.04 -13.21 12.54
CA HIS A 58 2.95 -14.34 12.47
C HIS A 58 4.29 -13.99 13.14
N PRO A 59 4.80 -14.84 14.05
CA PRO A 59 6.05 -14.59 14.74
C PRO A 59 7.23 -14.74 13.78
N VAL A 60 8.14 -13.75 13.84
CA VAL A 60 9.44 -13.76 13.17
C VAL A 60 10.25 -14.96 13.66
N THR A 61 10.41 -15.95 12.80
CA THR A 61 11.47 -16.96 12.94
C THR A 61 12.49 -16.72 11.84
N ASN A 62 13.63 -16.14 12.24
CA ASN A 62 14.83 -16.07 11.41
C ASN A 62 15.34 -17.50 11.19
N VAL A 63 15.03 -18.09 10.04
CA VAL A 63 15.70 -19.30 9.57
C VAL A 63 16.99 -18.88 8.89
N ARG A 64 18.10 -19.23 9.53
CA ARG A 64 19.46 -19.15 9.00
C ARG A 64 19.56 -20.05 7.77
N ASN A 65 20.06 -19.51 6.66
CA ASN A 65 20.78 -20.30 5.67
C ASN A 65 22.21 -19.74 5.62
N ASN A 66 23.15 -20.56 6.09
CA ASN A 66 24.58 -20.37 5.85
C ASN A 66 24.85 -20.88 4.43
N GLU A 67 25.70 -20.18 3.67
CA GLU A 67 26.91 -20.77 3.08
C GLU A 67 27.77 -19.67 2.44
N ASP A 68 29.06 -19.83 2.70
CA ASP A 68 30.21 -19.31 1.97
C ASP A 68 30.91 -17.97 2.29
N VAL A 69 32.23 -18.19 2.43
CA VAL A 69 33.39 -17.30 2.49
C VAL A 69 33.68 -16.64 3.84
N ASP A 70 34.51 -17.36 4.61
CA ASP A 70 35.41 -16.85 5.62
C ASP A 70 36.28 -15.73 5.00
N MET A 71 35.80 -14.49 5.08
CA MET A 71 36.61 -13.31 4.86
C MET A 71 36.71 -12.59 6.19
N GLU A 72 37.87 -12.76 6.81
CA GLU A 72 38.38 -12.08 7.99
C GLU A 72 38.29 -10.55 7.81
N LEU A 73 37.11 -10.01 8.07
CA LEU A 73 36.84 -8.59 8.15
C LEU A 73 35.88 -8.40 9.31
N CYS A 74 36.37 -7.86 10.42
CA CYS A 74 35.75 -6.75 11.16
C CYS A 74 36.38 -6.59 12.55
N ASN A 75 37.37 -5.71 12.68
CA ASN A 75 37.66 -4.99 13.94
C ASN A 75 36.54 -3.98 14.29
N LYS A 76 35.26 -4.31 14.01
CA LYS A 76 34.11 -3.58 14.52
C LYS A 76 33.93 -4.08 15.94
N ARG A 77 34.19 -3.23 16.94
CA ARG A 77 33.87 -3.52 18.35
C ARG A 77 32.41 -3.99 18.39
N SER A 78 32.19 -5.29 18.58
CA SER A 78 30.86 -5.86 18.75
C SER A 78 30.22 -5.16 19.93
N TYR A 79 29.08 -4.51 19.72
CA TYR A 79 28.36 -3.87 20.81
C TYR A 79 27.88 -4.95 21.78
N THR A 80 28.42 -4.96 23.00
CA THR A 80 28.02 -5.93 24.03
C THR A 80 26.61 -5.57 24.53
N LEU A 81 25.63 -6.39 24.16
CA LEU A 81 24.27 -6.35 24.70
C LEU A 81 24.18 -7.28 25.91
N TYR A 82 23.79 -6.73 27.05
CA TYR A 82 23.49 -7.52 28.24
C TYR A 82 21.98 -7.71 28.34
N SER A 83 21.57 -8.95 28.61
CA SER A 83 20.17 -9.31 28.84
C SER A 83 19.71 -8.87 30.24
N ASP A 84 18.40 -8.92 30.48
CA ASP A 84 17.87 -8.67 31.82
C ASP A 84 18.23 -9.81 32.80
N GLU A 85 18.48 -11.03 32.29
CA GLU A 85 19.02 -12.14 33.07
C GLU A 85 20.44 -11.85 33.57
N ASP A 86 21.29 -11.26 32.73
CA ASP A 86 22.65 -10.86 33.13
C ASP A 86 22.62 -9.82 34.26
N LYS A 87 21.66 -8.88 34.22
CA LYS A 87 21.43 -7.93 35.31
C LYS A 87 20.96 -8.62 36.58
N THR A 88 20.01 -9.55 36.49
CA THR A 88 19.52 -10.31 37.65
C THR A 88 20.63 -11.12 38.31
N ARG A 89 21.43 -11.84 37.52
CA ARG A 89 22.58 -12.60 38.02
C ARG A 89 23.61 -11.68 38.67
N PHE A 90 23.84 -10.50 38.09
CA PHE A 90 24.72 -9.49 38.67
C PHE A 90 24.22 -8.99 40.02
N PHE A 91 22.94 -8.60 40.13
CA PHE A 91 22.39 -8.10 41.39
C PHE A 91 22.27 -9.19 42.46
N HIS A 92 22.03 -10.45 42.08
CA HIS A 92 22.13 -11.57 43.02
C HIS A 92 23.55 -11.71 43.59
N LEU A 93 24.60 -11.61 42.77
CA LEU A 93 25.99 -11.63 43.25
C LEU A 93 26.31 -10.40 44.12
N PHE A 94 25.78 -9.23 43.75
CA PHE A 94 26.01 -7.98 44.46
C PHE A 94 25.34 -7.96 45.85
N PHE A 95 24.07 -8.36 45.96
CA PHE A 95 23.32 -8.34 47.23
C PHE A 95 23.48 -9.62 48.05
N SER A 96 23.31 -10.79 47.45
CA SER A 96 23.28 -12.06 48.20
C SER A 96 24.67 -12.55 48.58
N LYS A 97 25.70 -12.23 47.78
CA LYS A 97 27.10 -12.60 48.06
C LYS A 97 27.97 -11.43 48.51
N CYS A 98 27.39 -10.23 48.70
CA CYS A 98 28.08 -9.00 49.11
C CYS A 98 29.34 -8.66 48.28
N LEU A 99 29.36 -9.05 47.00
CA LEU A 99 30.49 -8.74 46.14
C LEU A 99 30.46 -7.26 45.73
N ASN A 100 31.63 -6.65 45.61
CA ASN A 100 31.71 -5.31 45.02
C ASN A 100 31.34 -5.37 43.52
N ALA A 101 30.90 -4.24 42.97
CA ALA A 101 30.40 -4.16 41.59
C ALA A 101 31.45 -4.65 40.56
N SER A 102 32.73 -4.40 40.80
CA SER A 102 33.81 -4.81 39.90
C SER A 102 34.09 -6.31 39.96
N ALA A 103 34.02 -6.94 41.13
CA ALA A 103 34.19 -8.38 41.32
C ALA A 103 33.02 -9.16 40.73
N ALA A 104 31.79 -8.72 41.00
CA ALA A 104 30.58 -9.32 40.40
C ALA A 104 30.60 -9.16 38.87
N GLY A 105 31.02 -7.98 38.36
CA GLY A 105 31.17 -7.75 36.92
C GLY A 105 32.21 -8.68 36.28
N ARG A 106 33.41 -8.79 36.87
CA ARG A 106 34.46 -9.71 36.38
C ARG A 106 34.01 -11.17 36.39
N GLN A 107 33.31 -11.61 37.45
CA GLN A 107 32.83 -12.98 37.57
C GLN A 107 31.81 -13.35 36.48
N LEU A 108 31.00 -12.40 36.03
CA LEU A 108 30.00 -12.60 34.98
C LEU A 108 30.47 -12.18 33.59
N GLY A 109 31.74 -11.78 33.41
CA GLY A 109 32.24 -11.26 32.14
C GLY A 109 31.62 -9.93 31.72
N ILE A 110 31.00 -9.20 32.65
CA ILE A 110 30.39 -7.89 32.42
C ILE A 110 31.47 -6.82 32.54
N HIS A 111 31.50 -5.90 31.58
CA HIS A 111 32.43 -4.79 31.61
C HIS A 111 32.27 -3.98 32.91
N ILE A 112 33.38 -3.73 33.63
CA ILE A 112 33.38 -3.13 34.97
C ILE A 112 32.62 -1.80 35.01
N ARG A 113 32.75 -0.95 33.97
CA ARG A 113 32.00 0.32 33.89
C ARG A 113 30.49 0.11 33.75
N ALA A 114 30.05 -0.95 33.08
CA ALA A 114 28.63 -1.27 32.95
C ALA A 114 28.05 -1.74 34.31
N ALA A 115 28.77 -2.63 35.00
CA ALA A 115 28.42 -3.08 36.36
C ALA A 115 28.32 -1.91 37.36
N GLN A 116 29.32 -1.03 37.38
CA GLN A 116 29.30 0.18 38.22
C GLN A 116 28.14 1.12 37.86
N ARG A 117 27.85 1.29 36.56
CA ARG A 117 26.71 2.08 36.10
C ARG A 117 25.38 1.49 36.55
N TRP A 118 25.22 0.17 36.51
CA TRP A 118 24.00 -0.49 36.99
C TRP A 118 23.77 -0.27 38.49
N VAL A 119 24.82 -0.42 39.31
CA VAL A 119 24.71 -0.13 40.75
C VAL A 119 24.35 1.33 40.99
N LYS A 120 24.96 2.26 40.25
CA LYS A 120 24.61 3.69 40.35
C LYS A 120 23.13 3.93 39.98
N CYS A 121 22.68 3.40 38.84
CA CYS A 121 21.28 3.52 38.43
C CYS A 121 20.33 2.86 39.43
N TYR A 122 20.74 1.79 40.12
CA TYR A 122 19.90 1.11 41.11
C TYR A 122 19.59 2.01 42.31
N TYR A 123 20.59 2.73 42.81
CA TYR A 123 20.39 3.64 43.93
C TYR A 123 19.67 4.94 43.51
N GLU A 124 19.71 5.31 42.23
CA GLU A 124 18.94 6.43 41.70
C GLU A 124 17.46 6.06 41.48
N ASP A 125 17.21 4.94 40.81
CA ASP A 125 15.88 4.42 40.47
C ASP A 125 15.97 2.91 40.16
N PRO A 126 15.58 2.03 41.11
CA PRO A 126 15.65 0.58 40.93
C PRO A 126 14.82 0.05 39.76
N GLU A 127 13.68 0.68 39.45
CA GLU A 127 12.76 0.22 38.40
C GLU A 127 13.33 0.53 37.01
N SER A 128 14.00 1.68 36.84
CA SER A 128 14.58 2.11 35.57
C SER A 128 15.68 1.20 35.00
N ILE A 129 16.25 0.27 35.78
CA ILE A 129 17.31 -0.63 35.30
C ILE A 129 16.80 -1.64 34.28
N PHE A 130 15.59 -2.16 34.51
CA PHE A 130 14.97 -3.15 33.64
C PHE A 130 14.13 -2.49 32.55
N GLU A 131 13.77 -1.22 32.74
CA GLU A 131 13.09 -0.45 31.70
C GLU A 131 13.98 -0.17 30.50
N LYS A 132 13.56 -0.67 29.34
CA LYS A 132 14.13 -0.30 28.05
C LYS A 132 13.59 1.07 27.66
N LYS A 133 14.25 2.14 28.11
CA LYS A 133 13.92 3.51 27.68
C LYS A 133 14.01 3.60 26.15
N LYS A 134 12.87 3.84 25.50
CA LYS A 134 12.84 4.13 24.06
C LYS A 134 13.65 5.39 23.86
N LYS A 135 14.76 5.27 23.14
CA LYS A 135 15.51 6.47 22.75
C LYS A 135 14.58 7.33 21.90
N PRO A 136 14.52 8.66 22.14
CA PRO A 136 13.80 9.53 21.23
C PRO A 136 14.35 9.28 19.82
N GLY A 137 13.45 8.93 18.91
CA GLY A 137 13.79 8.72 17.51
C GLY A 137 14.35 10.00 16.89
N ARG A 138 14.87 9.88 15.67
CA ARG A 138 15.19 11.06 14.87
C ARG A 138 13.93 11.91 14.71
N ARG A 139 14.05 13.23 14.89
CA ARG A 139 12.95 14.16 14.63
C ARG A 139 12.46 13.98 13.19
N ARG A 140 11.14 13.94 13.02
CA ARG A 140 10.52 13.86 11.69
C ARG A 140 10.83 15.16 10.94
N ILE A 141 11.20 15.03 9.67
CA ILE A 141 11.46 16.17 8.78
C ILE A 141 10.12 16.79 8.37
N LEU A 142 9.11 15.96 8.12
CA LEU A 142 7.76 16.40 7.83
C LEU A 142 6.92 16.46 9.12
N GLY A 143 6.31 17.61 9.41
CA GLY A 143 5.46 17.86 10.57
C GLY A 143 4.03 18.28 10.19
N GLU A 144 3.30 18.78 11.19
CA GLU A 144 1.87 19.09 11.07
C GLU A 144 1.58 20.25 10.10
N GLU A 145 2.45 21.25 10.03
CA GLU A 145 2.31 22.39 9.11
C GLU A 145 2.30 21.92 7.64
N HIS A 146 3.20 21.02 7.28
CA HIS A 146 3.23 20.46 5.92
C HIS A 146 2.04 19.55 5.65
N LYS A 147 1.53 18.85 6.67
CA LYS A 147 0.32 18.02 6.54
C LYS A 147 -0.90 18.89 6.23
N GLN A 148 -1.11 19.96 6.98
CA GLN A 148 -2.24 20.88 6.75
C GLN A 148 -2.16 21.53 5.38
N PHE A 149 -0.98 22.03 4.99
CA PHE A 149 -0.77 22.59 3.66
C PHE A 149 -1.08 21.58 2.55
N LEU A 150 -0.59 20.34 2.70
CA LEU A 150 -0.80 19.29 1.71
C LEU A 150 -2.28 18.91 1.58
N LEU A 151 -3.02 18.78 2.69
CA LEU A 151 -4.44 18.45 2.64
C LEU A 151 -5.24 19.52 1.92
N ASN A 152 -5.02 20.80 2.23
CA ASN A 152 -5.69 21.91 1.56
C ASN A 152 -5.41 21.90 0.05
N TYR A 153 -4.15 21.68 -0.34
CA TYR A 153 -3.76 21.63 -1.75
C TYR A 153 -4.45 20.48 -2.51
N ILE A 154 -4.55 19.30 -1.89
CA ILE A 154 -5.20 18.12 -2.50
C ILE A 154 -6.72 18.28 -2.57
N ASP A 155 -7.35 18.93 -1.59
CA ASP A 155 -8.78 19.22 -1.64
C ASP A 155 -9.12 20.17 -2.81
N GLU A 156 -8.25 21.14 -3.09
CA GLU A 156 -8.37 22.01 -4.27
C GLU A 156 -8.00 21.30 -5.59
N ASN A 157 -7.06 20.36 -5.55
CA ASN A 157 -6.50 19.68 -6.72
C ASN A 157 -6.47 18.15 -6.53
N PRO A 158 -7.63 17.47 -6.59
CA PRO A 158 -7.73 16.03 -6.28
C PRO A 158 -7.00 15.13 -7.30
N SER A 159 -6.70 15.65 -8.49
CA SER A 159 -5.96 14.94 -9.54
C SER A 159 -4.45 15.18 -9.49
N ALA A 160 -3.94 15.94 -8.51
CA ALA A 160 -2.54 16.30 -8.43
C ALA A 160 -1.63 15.07 -8.31
N VAL A 161 -0.51 15.11 -9.03
CA VAL A 161 0.47 14.02 -9.04
C VAL A 161 1.47 14.24 -7.89
N VAL A 162 1.99 13.15 -7.33
CA VAL A 162 3.00 13.18 -6.24
C VAL A 162 4.22 14.03 -6.61
N ALA A 163 4.59 14.10 -7.89
CA ALA A 163 5.67 14.97 -8.37
C ALA A 163 5.35 16.46 -8.21
N GLU A 164 4.13 16.87 -8.55
CA GLU A 164 3.65 18.26 -8.42
C GLU A 164 3.55 18.63 -6.93
N VAL A 165 3.00 17.73 -6.11
CA VAL A 165 2.94 17.91 -4.65
C VAL A 165 4.34 18.10 -4.06
N ALA A 166 5.33 17.36 -4.55
CA ALA A 166 6.71 17.50 -4.10
C ALA A 166 7.29 18.87 -4.47
N GLU A 167 7.06 19.34 -5.69
CA GLU A 167 7.54 20.64 -6.15
C GLU A 167 6.91 21.77 -5.32
N ILE A 168 5.60 21.73 -5.11
CA ILE A 168 4.87 22.76 -4.36
C ILE A 168 5.28 22.77 -2.89
N LEU A 169 5.51 21.60 -2.27
CA LEU A 169 6.07 21.52 -0.92
C LEU A 169 7.46 22.16 -0.85
N THR A 170 8.36 21.85 -1.79
CA THR A 170 9.71 22.43 -1.80
C THR A 170 9.71 23.94 -2.10
N GLN A 171 8.74 24.44 -2.87
CA GLN A 171 8.59 25.87 -3.14
C GLN A 171 8.07 26.64 -1.92
N ASN A 172 7.10 26.09 -1.19
CA ASN A 172 6.53 26.73 0.00
C ASN A 172 7.43 26.58 1.22
N PHE A 173 8.27 25.55 1.27
CA PHE A 173 9.20 25.29 2.37
C PHE A 173 10.64 25.17 1.81
N VAL A 174 11.33 26.31 1.68
CA VAL A 174 12.67 26.41 1.05
C VAL A 174 13.73 25.54 1.74
N ASP A 175 13.60 25.31 3.04
CA ASP A 175 14.52 24.48 3.83
C ASP A 175 14.21 22.97 3.75
N LEU A 176 13.13 22.59 3.06
CA LEU A 176 12.63 21.22 3.04
C LEU A 176 13.34 20.40 1.96
N ASN A 177 14.37 19.65 2.37
CA ASN A 177 15.02 18.67 1.49
C ASN A 177 14.46 17.26 1.73
N VAL A 178 13.51 16.85 0.89
CA VAL A 178 12.79 15.57 1.04
C VAL A 178 12.64 14.88 -0.33
N SER A 179 12.83 13.56 -0.36
CA SER A 179 12.63 12.76 -1.57
C SER A 179 11.15 12.57 -1.90
N ARG A 180 10.83 12.37 -3.19
CA ARG A 180 9.47 12.02 -3.65
C ARG A 180 8.90 10.78 -2.93
N SER A 181 9.73 9.77 -2.66
CA SER A 181 9.31 8.57 -1.91
C SER A 181 8.94 8.86 -0.46
N THR A 182 9.62 9.80 0.19
CA THR A 182 9.30 10.22 1.56
C THR A 182 7.98 10.99 1.59
N ILE A 183 7.73 11.83 0.59
CA ILE A 183 6.46 12.56 0.43
C ILE A 183 5.32 11.57 0.15
N TYR A 184 5.52 10.60 -0.75
CA TYR A 184 4.56 9.52 -0.99
C TYR A 184 4.20 8.76 0.30
N SER A 185 5.21 8.36 1.06
CA SER A 185 5.02 7.68 2.35
C SER A 185 4.27 8.56 3.34
N PHE A 186 4.60 9.84 3.42
CA PHE A 186 3.93 10.80 4.30
C PHE A 186 2.45 10.99 3.93
N MET A 187 2.14 11.15 2.64
CA MET A 187 0.76 11.26 2.14
C MET A 187 -0.08 10.04 2.50
N THR A 188 0.49 8.84 2.34
CA THR A 188 -0.22 7.59 2.60
C THR A 188 -0.36 7.25 4.09
N THR A 189 0.67 7.54 4.90
CA THR A 189 0.71 7.14 6.31
C THR A 189 0.23 8.22 7.28
N GLU A 190 0.60 9.48 7.07
CA GLU A 190 0.30 10.57 8.00
C GLU A 190 -0.92 11.38 7.55
N CYS A 191 -1.13 11.53 6.23
CA CYS A 191 -2.32 12.18 5.66
C CYS A 191 -3.46 11.19 5.32
N ASN A 192 -3.24 9.89 5.45
CA ASN A 192 -4.22 8.82 5.15
C ASN A 192 -4.82 8.90 3.72
N LEU A 193 -4.04 9.41 2.75
CA LEU A 193 -4.48 9.54 1.36
C LEU A 193 -4.29 8.23 0.60
N SER A 194 -5.28 7.88 -0.22
CA SER A 194 -5.17 6.78 -1.17
C SER A 194 -4.78 7.33 -2.54
N ILE A 195 -3.58 7.02 -2.99
CA ILE A 195 -3.10 7.43 -4.32
C ILE A 195 -3.49 6.36 -5.34
N LYS A 196 -4.18 6.77 -6.41
CA LYS A 196 -4.62 5.88 -7.49
C LYS A 196 -3.91 6.24 -8.79
N GLN A 197 -3.76 5.25 -9.66
CA GLN A 197 -3.34 5.49 -11.03
C GLN A 197 -4.48 6.15 -11.81
N ALA A 198 -4.17 7.22 -12.54
CA ALA A 198 -5.14 7.87 -13.41
C ALA A 198 -5.45 6.96 -14.61
N GLN A 199 -6.74 6.80 -14.92
CA GLN A 199 -7.20 6.14 -16.15
C GLN A 199 -7.69 7.22 -17.10
N PHE A 200 -7.08 7.30 -18.28
CA PHE A 200 -7.51 8.25 -19.30
C PHE A 200 -8.78 7.74 -19.96
N GLN A 201 -9.75 8.65 -20.12
CA GLN A 201 -10.99 8.41 -20.84
C GLN A 201 -11.08 9.44 -21.97
N PRO A 202 -11.69 9.09 -23.12
CA PRO A 202 -11.90 10.05 -24.20
C PRO A 202 -12.69 11.25 -23.71
N VAL A 203 -12.29 12.47 -24.10
CA VAL A 203 -12.97 13.71 -23.69
C VAL A 203 -14.43 13.69 -24.10
N GLU A 204 -14.71 13.19 -25.30
CA GLU A 204 -16.08 13.05 -25.84
C GLU A 204 -17.00 12.24 -24.92
N ARG A 205 -16.47 11.22 -24.23
CA ARG A 205 -17.23 10.42 -23.26
C ARG A 205 -17.82 11.33 -22.17
N ASN A 206 -17.07 12.32 -21.70
CA ASN A 206 -17.47 13.25 -20.65
C ASN A 206 -18.08 14.56 -21.18
N SER A 207 -18.53 14.60 -22.44
CA SER A 207 -19.34 15.72 -22.92
C SER A 207 -20.72 15.72 -22.25
N GLU A 208 -21.28 16.91 -21.99
CA GLU A 208 -22.60 17.07 -21.38
C GLU A 208 -23.69 16.34 -22.18
N GLU A 209 -23.59 16.38 -23.51
CA GLU A 209 -24.49 15.67 -24.41
C GLU A 209 -24.43 14.15 -24.22
N ARG A 210 -23.23 13.56 -24.18
CA ARG A 210 -23.06 12.11 -23.95
C ARG A 210 -23.44 11.70 -22.53
N PHE A 211 -23.28 12.57 -21.54
CA PHE A 211 -23.79 12.32 -20.19
C PHE A 211 -25.32 12.26 -20.16
N LYS A 212 -25.97 13.25 -20.77
CA LYS A 212 -27.43 13.29 -20.85
C LYS A 212 -28.00 12.10 -21.63
N GLN A 213 -27.41 11.77 -22.78
CA GLN A 213 -27.81 10.59 -23.55
C GLN A 213 -27.72 9.29 -22.74
N ARG A 214 -26.62 9.09 -21.97
CA ARG A 214 -26.48 7.92 -21.11
C ARG A 214 -27.50 7.90 -19.98
N TYR A 215 -27.76 9.05 -19.36
CA TYR A 215 -28.76 9.17 -18.32
C TYR A 215 -30.17 8.86 -18.83
N ASP A 216 -30.58 9.48 -19.94
CA ASP A 216 -31.89 9.29 -20.56
C ASP A 216 -32.06 7.83 -21.02
N TRP A 217 -30.99 7.22 -21.54
CA TRP A 217 -30.98 5.80 -21.90
C TRP A 217 -31.23 4.90 -20.69
N VAL A 218 -30.48 5.09 -19.59
CA VAL A 218 -30.69 4.31 -18.35
C VAL A 218 -32.10 4.50 -17.82
N GLN A 219 -32.62 5.73 -17.78
CA GLN A 219 -33.98 6.01 -17.33
C GLN A 219 -35.04 5.31 -18.19
N LYS A 220 -34.87 5.32 -19.51
CA LYS A 220 -35.80 4.64 -20.44
C LYS A 220 -35.87 3.14 -20.17
N TRP A 221 -34.74 2.48 -19.99
CA TRP A 221 -34.73 1.02 -19.77
C TRP A 221 -35.08 0.62 -18.36
N GLN A 222 -34.80 1.46 -17.37
CA GLN A 222 -35.24 1.23 -15.99
C GLN A 222 -36.78 1.22 -15.86
N GLN A 223 -37.50 1.86 -16.79
CA GLN A 223 -38.97 1.82 -16.85
C GLN A 223 -39.52 0.58 -17.54
N THR A 224 -38.68 -0.25 -18.14
CA THR A 224 -39.08 -1.50 -18.82
C THR A 224 -38.84 -2.70 -17.90
N ASP A 225 -39.63 -3.76 -18.02
CA ASP A 225 -39.44 -5.03 -17.29
C ASP A 225 -38.33 -5.91 -17.91
N MET A 226 -37.26 -5.27 -18.38
CA MET A 226 -36.17 -5.94 -19.07
C MET A 226 -35.14 -6.42 -18.05
N ASP A 227 -35.05 -7.74 -17.88
CA ASP A 227 -33.99 -8.37 -17.08
C ASP A 227 -32.73 -8.61 -17.93
N PHE A 228 -31.72 -7.77 -17.73
CA PHE A 228 -30.43 -7.84 -18.41
C PHE A 228 -29.65 -9.14 -18.14
N THR A 229 -30.03 -9.92 -17.13
CA THR A 229 -29.34 -11.18 -16.80
C THR A 229 -29.90 -12.39 -17.54
N THR A 230 -31.15 -12.32 -18.01
CA THR A 230 -31.85 -13.44 -18.64
C THR A 230 -32.18 -13.20 -20.11
N ASN A 231 -32.44 -11.94 -20.49
CA ASN A 231 -33.01 -11.59 -21.80
C ASN A 231 -32.04 -10.83 -22.73
N CYS A 232 -30.76 -10.69 -22.38
CA CYS A 232 -29.80 -9.91 -23.16
C CYS A 232 -28.50 -10.67 -23.45
N VAL A 233 -28.03 -10.59 -24.70
CA VAL A 233 -26.68 -11.00 -25.11
C VAL A 233 -25.91 -9.74 -25.50
N PHE A 234 -24.72 -9.54 -24.94
CA PHE A 234 -23.87 -8.39 -25.25
C PHE A 234 -22.81 -8.82 -26.26
N LEU A 235 -22.84 -8.20 -27.43
CA LEU A 235 -21.82 -8.34 -28.46
C LEU A 235 -20.99 -7.05 -28.47
N ASP A 236 -19.67 -7.18 -28.42
CA ASP A 236 -18.73 -6.07 -28.51
C ASP A 236 -17.62 -6.41 -29.49
N GLU A 237 -17.21 -5.43 -30.29
CA GLU A 237 -16.11 -5.57 -31.24
C GLU A 237 -14.80 -5.17 -30.55
N SER A 238 -13.76 -5.96 -30.79
CA SER A 238 -12.44 -5.82 -30.17
C SER A 238 -11.50 -4.99 -31.03
#